data_AF-A0A645G058-F1
#
_entry.id   AF-A0A645G058-F1
#
_cell.length_a   1.000
_cell.length_b   1.000
_cell.length_c   1.000
_cell.angle_alpha   90.00
_cell.angle_beta   90.00
_cell.angle_gamma   90.00
#
_symmetry.space_group_name_H-M   'P 1'
#
loop_
_entity.id
_entity.type
_entity.pdbx_description
1 polymer ?
#
loop_
_entity_poly.entity_id
_entity_poly.type
_entity_poly.pdbx_seq_one_letter_code
_entity_poly.pdbx_strand_id
1 'polypeptide(L)'
;MGNHETYTTKWEIAQPLLYTAFFQFPGNGPECLKGKVYSFDYGDAHFSILDSQVQEEEAWIPQMLTLQKDWLEKDLAGTDKRWKLVFIHRPVYHNRASEGDQDLRETFTPLFDRYQVDAVFAGHDHVYARSYPLAGGSWSDEQGTGPVYFTLGRSGIRTFARTQPKAWNAAFYNPLDQPDYLTIEVSDQKVLVQVFKLNGELIDRWSKTAY
;
A
#
# COMPACT_ATOMS: atom_id res chain seq x y z
N MET A 1 -4.55 -7.78 3.38
CA MET A 1 -5.62 -8.49 2.66
C MET A 1 -5.91 -7.78 1.36
N GLY A 2 -6.24 -8.52 0.30
CA GLY A 2 -6.68 -8.01 -0.98
C GLY A 2 -8.00 -8.60 -1.45
N ASN A 3 -8.45 -8.15 -2.62
CA ASN A 3 -9.75 -8.53 -3.19
C ASN A 3 -9.88 -10.04 -3.47
N HIS A 4 -8.79 -10.78 -3.63
CA HIS A 4 -8.85 -12.23 -3.82
C HIS A 4 -9.24 -13.00 -2.55
N GLU A 5 -9.11 -12.39 -1.37
CA GLU A 5 -9.56 -12.98 -0.12
C GLU A 5 -11.07 -12.81 0.08
N THR A 6 -11.73 -11.95 -0.70
CA THR A 6 -13.16 -11.64 -0.59
C THR A 6 -14.00 -12.30 -1.69
N TYR A 7 -13.47 -13.35 -2.34
CA TYR A 7 -14.21 -14.13 -3.33
C TYR A 7 -14.22 -15.63 -3.02
N THR A 8 -15.31 -16.30 -3.38
CA THR A 8 -15.35 -17.76 -3.49
C THR A 8 -14.52 -18.24 -4.69
N THR A 9 -14.31 -19.55 -4.80
CA THR A 9 -13.68 -20.17 -5.99
C THR A 9 -14.49 -19.99 -7.28
N LYS A 10 -15.73 -19.48 -7.17
CA LYS A 10 -16.61 -19.13 -8.30
C LYS A 10 -16.66 -17.63 -8.59
N TRP A 11 -15.79 -16.83 -7.96
CA TRP A 11 -15.75 -15.36 -8.11
C TRP A 11 -16.99 -14.63 -7.59
N GLU A 12 -17.69 -15.23 -6.62
CA GLU A 12 -18.79 -14.58 -5.91
C GLU A 12 -18.23 -13.86 -4.68
N ILE A 13 -18.70 -12.64 -4.39
CA ILE A 13 -18.30 -11.88 -3.20
C ILE A 13 -18.63 -12.68 -1.93
N ALA A 14 -17.66 -12.79 -1.03
CA ALA A 14 -17.77 -13.48 0.25
C ALA A 14 -16.91 -12.80 1.31
N GLN A 15 -17.24 -13.02 2.59
CA GLN A 15 -16.39 -12.59 3.69
C GLN A 15 -15.03 -13.31 3.67
N PRO A 16 -13.93 -12.64 4.05
CA PRO A 16 -12.58 -13.19 4.02
C PRO A 16 -12.28 -14.13 5.20
N LEU A 17 -13.19 -15.05 5.49
CA LEU A 17 -13.15 -15.90 6.68
C LEU A 17 -11.92 -16.82 6.73
N LEU A 18 -11.47 -17.32 5.56
CA LEU A 18 -10.27 -18.16 5.51
C LEU A 18 -9.02 -17.36 5.90
N TYR A 19 -8.90 -16.12 5.41
CA TYR A 19 -7.79 -15.24 5.73
C TYR A 19 -7.76 -14.90 7.22
N THR A 20 -8.89 -14.48 7.79
CA THR A 20 -8.96 -14.10 9.21
C THR A 20 -8.88 -15.28 10.17
N ALA A 21 -9.21 -16.50 9.73
CA ALA A 21 -9.04 -17.72 10.53
C ALA A 21 -7.61 -18.29 10.47
N PHE A 22 -6.90 -18.11 9.36
CA PHE A 22 -5.58 -18.71 9.15
C PHE A 22 -4.45 -17.90 9.80
N PHE A 23 -4.54 -16.57 9.76
CA PHE A 23 -3.50 -15.67 10.26
C PHE A 23 -3.83 -15.10 11.64
N GLN A 24 -2.80 -14.82 12.43
CA GLN A 24 -2.92 -14.08 13.70
C GLN A 24 -2.52 -12.62 13.49
N PHE A 25 -3.28 -11.71 14.09
CA PHE A 25 -3.10 -10.27 13.93
C PHE A 25 -3.10 -9.56 15.29
N PRO A 26 -2.48 -8.36 15.40
CA PRO A 26 -2.41 -7.62 16.66
C PRO A 26 -3.78 -7.26 17.28
N GLY A 27 -4.82 -7.12 16.44
CA GLY A 27 -6.18 -6.84 16.92
C GLY A 27 -6.41 -5.41 17.43
N ASN A 28 -5.49 -4.49 17.15
CA ASN A 28 -5.53 -3.07 17.54
C ASN A 28 -6.23 -2.16 16.52
N GLY A 29 -6.82 -2.72 15.46
CA GLY A 29 -7.64 -2.03 14.48
C GLY A 29 -9.07 -1.70 14.96
N PRO A 30 -9.90 -1.08 14.11
CA PRO A 30 -11.33 -0.93 14.36
C PRO A 30 -12.01 -2.28 14.61
N GLU A 31 -12.98 -2.33 15.53
CA GLU A 31 -13.63 -3.59 15.96
C GLU A 31 -14.19 -4.41 14.78
N CYS A 32 -14.90 -3.75 13.85
CA CYS A 32 -15.47 -4.41 12.67
C CYS A 32 -14.44 -4.79 11.59
N LEU A 33 -13.19 -4.35 11.72
CA LEU A 33 -12.09 -4.60 10.79
C LEU A 33 -10.94 -5.38 11.42
N LYS A 34 -11.19 -6.02 12.58
CA LYS A 34 -10.22 -6.88 13.25
C LYS A 34 -9.70 -7.96 12.30
N GLY A 35 -8.38 -8.10 12.29
CA GLY A 35 -7.67 -9.03 11.41
C GLY A 35 -7.41 -8.50 10.00
N LYS A 36 -7.92 -7.31 9.65
CA LYS A 36 -7.76 -6.72 8.31
C LYS A 36 -7.05 -5.37 8.34
N VAL A 37 -7.33 -4.61 9.40
CA VAL A 37 -6.70 -3.31 9.69
C VAL A 37 -6.00 -3.41 11.04
N TYR A 38 -4.75 -2.99 11.10
CA TYR A 38 -3.93 -3.04 12.31
C TYR A 38 -2.63 -2.25 12.09
N SER A 39 -1.90 -2.01 13.17
CA SER A 39 -0.56 -1.45 13.10
C SER A 39 0.41 -2.20 14.00
N PHE A 40 1.70 -2.06 13.75
CA PHE A 40 2.77 -2.57 14.60
C PHE A 40 4.06 -1.77 14.41
N ASP A 41 4.95 -1.89 15.37
CA ASP A 41 6.28 -1.29 15.31
C ASP A 41 7.35 -2.34 15.05
N TYR A 42 8.35 -1.99 14.25
CA TYR A 42 9.55 -2.79 14.08
C TYR A 42 10.77 -1.87 13.90
N GLY A 43 11.68 -1.90 14.87
CA GLY A 43 12.81 -0.97 14.94
C GLY A 43 12.33 0.49 15.01
N ASP A 44 12.84 1.32 14.10
CA ASP A 44 12.55 2.75 13.99
C ASP A 44 11.34 3.07 13.10
N ALA A 45 10.63 2.05 12.61
CA ALA A 45 9.45 2.21 11.77
C ALA A 45 8.14 1.79 12.47
N HIS A 46 7.10 2.55 12.19
CA HIS A 46 5.70 2.23 12.43
C HIS A 46 5.04 1.79 11.13
N PHE A 47 4.30 0.68 11.18
CA PHE A 47 3.62 0.07 10.05
C PHE A 47 2.13 0.12 10.27
N SER A 48 1.39 0.80 9.39
CA SER A 48 -0.08 0.82 9.40
C SER A 48 -0.62 0.03 8.20
N ILE A 49 -1.45 -0.97 8.47
CA ILE A 49 -2.01 -1.90 7.48
C ILE A 49 -3.48 -1.57 7.32
N LEU A 50 -3.88 -1.25 6.09
CA LEU A 50 -5.22 -0.81 5.71
C LEU A 50 -5.94 -1.85 4.84
N ASP A 51 -7.26 -1.80 4.89
CA ASP A 51 -8.15 -2.62 4.08
C ASP A 51 -8.78 -1.77 2.97
N SER A 52 -8.54 -2.17 1.72
CA SER A 52 -9.02 -1.46 0.53
C SER A 52 -10.28 -2.06 -0.09
N GLN A 53 -10.88 -3.09 0.52
CA GLN A 53 -11.92 -3.91 -0.09
C GLN A 53 -13.31 -3.29 0.13
N VAL A 54 -13.42 -1.98 -0.15
CA VAL A 54 -14.63 -1.18 0.10
C VAL A 54 -15.83 -1.76 -0.63
N GLN A 55 -15.67 -2.05 -1.93
CA GLN A 55 -16.75 -2.59 -2.76
C GLN A 55 -17.09 -4.02 -2.36
N GLU A 56 -16.08 -4.87 -2.11
CA GLU A 56 -16.32 -6.26 -1.77
C GLU A 56 -16.94 -6.42 -0.37
N GLU A 57 -16.70 -5.50 0.55
CA GLU A 57 -17.20 -5.60 1.92
C GLU A 57 -18.35 -4.65 2.27
N GLU A 58 -18.83 -3.87 1.31
CA GLU A 58 -19.90 -2.87 1.49
C GLU A 58 -21.14 -3.45 2.19
N ALA A 59 -21.54 -4.66 1.83
CA ALA A 59 -22.71 -5.33 2.39
C ALA A 59 -22.60 -5.63 3.89
N TRP A 60 -21.38 -5.71 4.44
CA TRP A 60 -21.13 -6.02 5.85
C TRP A 60 -20.62 -4.81 6.63
N ILE A 61 -19.87 -3.92 5.97
CA ILE A 61 -19.20 -2.78 6.61
C ILE A 61 -19.34 -1.54 5.72
N PRO A 62 -20.56 -0.99 5.55
CA PRO A 62 -20.80 0.15 4.65
C PRO A 62 -20.06 1.43 5.09
N GLN A 63 -19.64 1.52 6.36
CA GLN A 63 -18.91 2.66 6.92
C GLN A 63 -17.39 2.42 6.97
N MET A 64 -16.87 1.44 6.22
CA MET A 64 -15.47 1.00 6.27
C MET A 64 -14.47 2.17 6.15
N LEU A 65 -14.66 3.07 5.19
CA LEU A 65 -13.72 4.19 4.97
C LEU A 65 -13.69 5.18 6.13
N THR A 66 -14.87 5.58 6.64
CA THR A 66 -14.96 6.50 7.79
C THR A 66 -14.29 5.90 9.02
N LEU A 67 -14.58 4.63 9.32
CA LEU A 67 -14.02 3.94 10.48
C LEU A 67 -12.51 3.76 10.38
N GLN A 68 -11.99 3.44 9.19
CA GLN A 68 -10.54 3.35 8.98
C GLN A 68 -9.86 4.70 9.05
N LYS A 69 -10.47 5.75 8.49
CA LYS A 69 -9.94 7.11 8.53
C LYS A 69 -9.77 7.59 9.97
N ASP A 70 -10.81 7.47 10.78
CA ASP A 70 -10.80 7.90 12.19
C ASP A 70 -9.79 7.11 13.03
N TRP A 71 -9.61 5.83 12.71
CA TRP A 71 -8.61 4.99 13.37
C TRP A 71 -7.19 5.35 12.93
N LEU A 72 -6.95 5.49 11.63
CA LEU A 72 -5.64 5.79 11.07
C LEU A 72 -5.14 7.16 11.53
N GLU A 73 -6.03 8.15 11.65
CA GLU A 73 -5.67 9.46 12.20
C GLU A 73 -5.12 9.34 13.62
N LYS A 74 -5.73 8.49 14.47
CA LYS A 74 -5.26 8.24 15.84
C LYS A 74 -3.98 7.42 15.87
N ASP A 75 -3.88 6.41 15.00
CA ASP A 75 -2.70 5.54 14.85
C ASP A 75 -1.45 6.38 14.49
N LEU A 76 -1.54 7.16 13.42
CA LEU A 76 -0.44 8.01 12.94
C LEU A 76 -0.12 9.18 13.88
N ALA A 77 -1.11 9.71 14.59
CA ALA A 77 -0.89 10.75 15.61
C ALA A 77 -0.27 10.19 16.91
N GLY A 78 -0.48 8.90 17.19
CA GLY A 78 -0.07 8.25 18.44
C GLY A 78 1.34 7.67 18.41
N THR A 79 1.97 7.55 17.24
CA THR A 79 3.32 7.00 17.08
C THR A 79 4.39 8.10 17.09
N ASP A 80 5.50 7.82 17.78
CA ASP A 80 6.72 8.64 17.79
C ASP A 80 7.85 8.03 16.93
N LYS A 81 7.56 6.93 16.21
CA LYS A 81 8.53 6.29 15.33
C LYS A 81 9.00 7.22 14.23
N ARG A 82 10.28 7.11 13.90
CA ARG A 82 10.94 7.96 12.91
C ARG A 82 10.29 7.81 11.55
N TRP A 83 10.02 6.56 11.17
CA TRP A 83 9.51 6.22 9.85
C TRP A 83 8.07 5.72 9.94
N LYS A 84 7.19 6.25 9.09
CA LYS A 84 5.79 5.80 8.98
C LYS A 84 5.58 5.16 7.61
N LEU A 85 5.26 3.88 7.61
CA LEU A 85 5.07 3.07 6.40
C LEU A 85 3.65 2.55 6.37
N VAL A 86 2.94 2.75 5.26
CA VAL A 86 1.55 2.30 5.11
C VAL A 86 1.47 1.18 4.08
N PHE A 87 0.67 0.16 4.36
CA PHE A 87 0.40 -0.95 3.44
C PHE A 87 -1.09 -1.01 3.12
N ILE A 88 -1.44 -1.04 1.85
CA ILE A 88 -2.83 -1.10 1.36
C ILE A 88 -2.87 -1.90 0.05
N HIS A 89 -3.82 -2.82 -0.13
CA HIS A 89 -3.75 -3.70 -1.31
C HIS A 89 -4.00 -2.99 -2.64
N ARG A 90 -5.09 -2.21 -2.75
CA ARG A 90 -5.39 -1.40 -3.94
C ARG A 90 -4.64 -0.07 -3.86
N PRO A 91 -3.80 0.28 -4.86
CA PRO A 91 -3.05 1.53 -4.86
C PRO A 91 -3.98 2.75 -4.88
N VAL A 92 -3.73 3.75 -4.04
CA VAL A 92 -4.42 5.06 -4.17
C VAL A 92 -4.02 5.81 -5.47
N TYR A 93 -2.89 5.43 -6.08
CA TYR A 93 -2.44 5.88 -7.39
C TYR A 93 -2.24 4.68 -8.33
N HIS A 94 -3.28 4.29 -9.07
CA HIS A 94 -3.24 3.16 -9.99
C HIS A 94 -2.40 3.39 -11.25
N ASN A 95 -1.83 2.30 -11.76
CA ASN A 95 -1.15 2.21 -13.05
C ASN A 95 -2.05 1.62 -14.15
N ARG A 96 -3.20 1.05 -13.79
CA ARG A 96 -4.23 0.62 -14.76
C ARG A 96 -4.99 1.83 -15.37
N ALA A 97 -5.72 1.56 -16.46
CA ALA A 97 -6.45 2.58 -17.22
C ALA A 97 -7.76 3.02 -16.56
N SER A 98 -8.35 2.18 -15.70
CA SER A 98 -9.50 2.55 -14.88
C SER A 98 -9.02 3.24 -13.61
N GLU A 99 -9.46 4.48 -13.39
CA GLU A 99 -9.37 5.17 -12.10
C GLU A 99 -10.32 4.50 -11.10
N GLY A 100 -10.01 3.25 -10.74
CA GLY A 100 -10.64 2.60 -9.60
C GLY A 100 -10.20 3.32 -8.33
N ASP A 101 -11.12 3.44 -7.38
CA ASP A 101 -10.80 3.75 -5.99
C ASP A 101 -10.38 5.21 -5.68
N GLN A 102 -11.02 6.18 -6.37
CA GLN A 102 -10.94 7.61 -6.01
C GLN A 102 -11.24 7.85 -4.52
N ASP A 103 -12.21 7.11 -3.96
CA ASP A 103 -12.58 7.20 -2.55
C ASP A 103 -11.41 6.85 -1.61
N LEU A 104 -10.57 5.86 -1.96
CA LEU A 104 -9.38 5.54 -1.16
C LEU A 104 -8.38 6.70 -1.17
N ARG A 105 -8.15 7.29 -2.34
CA ARG A 105 -7.26 8.44 -2.49
C ARG A 105 -7.75 9.60 -1.64
N GLU A 106 -9.00 10.02 -1.81
CA GLU A 106 -9.59 11.15 -1.10
C GLU A 106 -9.67 10.92 0.41
N THR A 107 -9.87 9.67 0.85
CA THR A 107 -9.94 9.32 2.27
C THR A 107 -8.58 9.37 2.94
N PHE A 108 -7.55 8.77 2.32
CA PHE A 108 -6.30 8.46 3.01
C PHE A 108 -5.14 9.40 2.69
N THR A 109 -5.00 9.92 1.46
CA THR A 109 -3.86 10.79 1.13
C THR A 109 -3.78 12.07 1.98
N PRO A 110 -4.89 12.71 2.41
CA PRO A 110 -4.80 13.85 3.32
C PRO A 110 -4.18 13.49 4.68
N LEU A 111 -4.39 12.26 5.17
CA LEU A 111 -3.77 11.78 6.40
C LEU A 111 -2.28 11.46 6.17
N PHE A 112 -1.95 10.84 5.03
CA PHE A 112 -0.56 10.56 4.68
C PHE A 112 0.28 11.84 4.60
N ASP A 113 -0.27 12.89 3.99
CA ASP A 113 0.35 14.21 3.89
C ASP A 113 0.46 14.87 5.27
N ARG A 114 -0.63 14.89 6.05
CA ARG A 114 -0.68 15.54 7.38
C ARG A 114 0.31 14.93 8.37
N TYR A 115 0.41 13.61 8.39
CA TYR A 115 1.25 12.87 9.36
C TYR A 115 2.62 12.50 8.80
N GLN A 116 2.96 13.01 7.61
CA GLN A 116 4.25 12.84 6.95
C GLN A 116 4.63 11.36 6.79
N VAL A 117 3.69 10.56 6.26
CA VAL A 117 3.98 9.18 5.87
C VAL A 117 5.13 9.17 4.86
N ASP A 118 6.11 8.28 5.06
CA ASP A 118 7.31 8.24 4.25
C ASP A 118 7.07 7.48 2.94
N ALA A 119 6.43 6.32 3.06
CA ALA A 119 6.12 5.48 1.92
C ALA A 119 4.81 4.71 2.11
N VAL A 120 4.09 4.53 1.01
CA VAL A 120 2.86 3.74 0.93
C VAL A 120 3.09 2.60 -0.05
N PHE A 121 2.81 1.37 0.36
CA PHE A 121 3.03 0.16 -0.43
C PHE A 121 1.71 -0.48 -0.79
N ALA A 122 1.57 -0.81 -2.07
CA ALA A 122 0.40 -1.46 -2.61
C ALA A 122 0.72 -2.58 -3.58
N GLY A 123 -0.26 -3.44 -3.79
CA GLY A 123 -0.23 -4.53 -4.75
C GLY A 123 -1.28 -4.30 -5.85
N HIS A 124 -2.12 -5.32 -6.08
CA HIS A 124 -3.29 -5.33 -6.97
C HIS A 124 -3.04 -5.07 -8.48
N ASP A 125 -2.35 -3.99 -8.82
CA ASP A 125 -1.88 -3.69 -10.17
C ASP A 125 -0.60 -4.49 -10.40
N HIS A 126 -0.62 -5.49 -11.30
CA HIS A 126 0.53 -6.38 -11.53
C HIS A 126 1.63 -5.71 -12.35
N VAL A 127 2.19 -4.65 -11.78
CA VAL A 127 3.33 -3.89 -12.24
C VAL A 127 4.26 -3.64 -11.06
N TYR A 128 5.48 -3.21 -11.38
CA TYR A 128 6.25 -2.41 -10.46
C TYR A 128 6.16 -0.94 -10.87
N ALA A 129 5.82 -0.06 -9.93
CA ALA A 129 5.87 1.38 -10.10
C ALA A 129 6.24 2.07 -8.79
N ARG A 130 7.05 3.12 -8.89
CA ARG A 130 7.34 4.04 -7.79
C ARG A 130 7.01 5.46 -8.24
N SER A 131 6.27 6.20 -7.42
CA SER A 131 6.00 7.61 -7.70
C SER A 131 7.21 8.49 -7.37
N TYR A 132 7.26 9.69 -7.94
CA TYR A 132 7.91 10.81 -7.27
C TYR A 132 7.19 11.09 -5.92
N PRO A 133 7.82 11.78 -4.95
CA PRO A 133 7.11 12.33 -3.81
C PRO A 133 5.85 13.08 -4.26
N LEU A 134 4.70 12.74 -3.67
CA LEU A 134 3.39 13.24 -4.05
C LEU A 134 2.69 13.79 -2.80
N ALA A 135 2.35 15.08 -2.82
CA ALA A 135 1.55 15.73 -1.77
C ALA A 135 0.42 16.54 -2.39
N GLY A 136 -0.79 16.44 -1.86
CA GLY A 136 -1.96 17.14 -2.40
C GLY A 136 -2.24 16.82 -3.87
N GLY A 137 -1.85 15.63 -4.34
CA GLY A 137 -1.96 15.21 -5.74
C GLY A 137 -0.96 15.87 -6.71
N SER A 138 0.03 16.60 -6.20
CA SER A 138 1.06 17.27 -7.00
C SER A 138 2.43 16.62 -6.80
N TRP A 139 3.25 16.59 -7.85
CA TRP A 139 4.64 16.12 -7.85
C TRP A 139 5.53 17.06 -8.66
N SER A 140 6.83 17.04 -8.37
CA SER A 140 7.86 17.73 -9.16
C SER A 140 8.84 16.74 -9.77
N ASP A 141 9.64 16.13 -8.91
CA ASP A 141 10.81 15.29 -9.20
C ASP A 141 11.19 14.52 -7.92
N GLU A 142 12.36 13.86 -7.92
CA GLU A 142 12.82 13.08 -6.77
C GLU A 142 13.14 13.93 -5.53
N GLN A 143 13.27 15.25 -5.67
CA GLN A 143 13.51 16.18 -4.56
C GLN A 143 12.22 16.77 -3.98
N GLY A 144 11.06 16.35 -4.50
CA GLY A 144 9.75 16.76 -4.00
C GLY A 144 9.50 16.37 -2.54
N THR A 145 8.40 16.88 -2.00
CA THR A 145 7.92 16.56 -0.65
C THR A 145 6.68 15.67 -0.70
N GLY A 146 6.43 14.96 0.40
CA GLY A 146 5.29 14.05 0.55
C GLY A 146 5.67 12.58 0.52
N PRO A 147 4.68 11.69 0.72
CA PRO A 147 4.89 10.25 0.66
C PRO A 147 5.32 9.78 -0.74
N VAL A 148 6.10 8.69 -0.77
CA VAL A 148 6.41 7.95 -2.00
C VAL A 148 5.52 6.72 -2.10
N TYR A 149 4.87 6.53 -3.24
CA TYR A 149 3.90 5.45 -3.46
C TYR A 149 4.54 4.34 -4.29
N PHE A 150 4.55 3.13 -3.75
CA PHE A 150 5.05 1.92 -4.38
C PHE A 150 3.88 1.01 -4.75
N THR A 151 3.87 0.55 -5.99
CA THR A 151 3.01 -0.53 -6.47
C THR A 151 3.93 -1.70 -6.84
N LEU A 152 3.74 -2.85 -6.19
CA LEU A 152 4.45 -4.09 -6.47
C LEU A 152 3.44 -5.25 -6.47
N GLY A 153 2.74 -5.44 -7.59
CA GLY A 153 1.61 -6.36 -7.65
C GLY A 153 1.88 -7.69 -8.37
N ARG A 154 3.10 -7.99 -8.83
CA ARG A 154 3.39 -9.25 -9.54
C ARG A 154 4.29 -10.20 -8.75
N SER A 155 3.76 -10.74 -7.65
CA SER A 155 4.37 -11.86 -6.93
C SER A 155 4.04 -13.25 -7.52
N GLY A 156 3.12 -13.32 -8.48
CA GLY A 156 2.65 -14.56 -9.10
C GLY A 156 2.73 -14.59 -10.63
N ILE A 157 2.03 -15.55 -11.25
CA ILE A 157 2.15 -15.83 -12.69
C ILE A 157 1.31 -14.91 -13.60
N ARG A 158 0.29 -14.24 -13.07
CA ARG A 158 -0.65 -13.45 -13.87
C ARG A 158 -0.04 -12.11 -14.27
N THR A 159 -0.10 -11.76 -15.55
CA THR A 159 0.51 -10.54 -16.11
C THR A 159 -0.49 -9.71 -16.93
N PHE A 160 -0.16 -8.44 -17.16
CA PHE A 160 -0.95 -7.53 -17.99
C PHE A 160 -0.05 -6.73 -18.94
N ALA A 161 0.01 -7.12 -20.22
CA ALA A 161 0.91 -6.50 -21.20
C ALA A 161 0.61 -5.02 -21.52
N ARG A 162 -0.60 -4.53 -21.22
CA ARG A 162 -1.07 -3.18 -21.62
C ARG A 162 -0.94 -2.12 -20.53
N THR A 163 -0.31 -2.42 -19.40
CA THR A 163 -0.03 -1.43 -18.36
C THR A 163 1.09 -0.49 -18.78
N GLN A 164 0.94 0.79 -18.46
CA GLN A 164 1.87 1.85 -18.86
C GLN A 164 2.31 2.67 -17.65
N PRO A 165 3.52 3.28 -17.69
CA PRO A 165 3.90 4.26 -16.68
C PRO A 165 2.97 5.47 -16.73
N LYS A 166 2.82 6.10 -15.57
CA LYS A 166 2.12 7.39 -15.41
C LYS A 166 3.16 8.50 -15.27
N ALA A 167 2.76 9.74 -15.55
CA ALA A 167 3.68 10.90 -15.52
C ALA A 167 4.29 11.17 -14.14
N TRP A 168 3.65 10.72 -13.07
CA TRP A 168 4.16 10.80 -11.70
C TRP A 168 5.04 9.62 -11.29
N ASN A 169 5.29 8.63 -12.18
CA ASN A 169 6.19 7.53 -11.87
C ASN A 169 7.65 7.93 -12.07
N ALA A 170 8.43 7.88 -11.01
CA ALA A 170 9.89 8.01 -11.02
C ALA A 170 10.55 6.74 -11.56
N ALA A 171 9.97 5.57 -11.26
CA ALA A 171 10.39 4.29 -11.81
C ALA A 171 9.18 3.45 -12.19
N PHE A 172 9.33 2.66 -13.27
CA PHE A 172 8.30 1.73 -13.73
C PHE A 172 8.95 0.53 -14.40
N TYR A 173 8.41 -0.64 -14.10
CA TYR A 173 8.76 -1.89 -14.77
C TYR A 173 7.47 -2.68 -14.97
N ASN A 174 7.25 -3.17 -16.20
CA ASN A 174 6.17 -4.09 -16.49
C ASN A 174 6.72 -5.53 -16.43
N PRO A 175 6.54 -6.23 -15.30
CA PRO A 175 7.04 -7.57 -15.14
C PRO A 175 6.20 -8.50 -16.04
N LEU A 176 6.73 -8.82 -17.22
CA LEU A 176 6.16 -9.83 -18.12
C LEU A 176 6.97 -11.14 -18.11
N ASP A 177 8.26 -11.02 -17.83
CA ASP A 177 9.27 -12.08 -17.80
C ASP A 177 9.23 -12.90 -16.50
N GLN A 178 9.29 -12.28 -15.32
CA GLN A 178 9.24 -12.99 -14.04
C GLN A 178 8.65 -12.18 -12.86
N PRO A 179 8.21 -12.83 -11.76
CA PRO A 179 7.77 -12.14 -10.56
C PRO A 179 8.83 -11.20 -9.98
N ASP A 180 8.38 -10.24 -9.19
CA ASP A 180 9.23 -9.32 -8.43
C ASP A 180 8.94 -9.37 -6.93
N TYR A 181 9.90 -8.91 -6.15
CA TYR A 181 9.79 -8.74 -4.71
C TYR A 181 10.53 -7.47 -4.28
N LEU A 182 10.23 -6.98 -3.08
CA LEU A 182 10.96 -5.88 -2.49
C LEU A 182 11.53 -6.23 -1.12
N THR A 183 12.57 -5.52 -0.73
CA THR A 183 13.09 -5.50 0.63
C THR A 183 12.97 -4.08 1.20
N ILE A 184 12.73 -3.98 2.49
CA ILE A 184 12.74 -2.72 3.23
C ILE A 184 13.73 -2.88 4.38
N GLU A 185 14.75 -2.03 4.39
CA GLU A 185 15.70 -1.91 5.48
C GLU A 185 15.47 -0.56 6.18
N VAL A 186 15.40 -0.59 7.51
CA VAL A 186 15.11 0.59 8.32
C VAL A 186 16.13 0.71 9.44
N SER A 187 16.66 1.92 9.62
CA SER A 187 17.37 2.37 10.82
C SER A 187 16.93 3.79 11.17
N ASP A 188 17.28 4.27 12.35
CA ASP A 188 17.12 5.66 12.80
C ASP A 188 17.54 6.72 11.77
N GLN A 189 18.57 6.43 10.98
CA GLN A 189 19.10 7.32 9.94
C GLN A 189 18.45 7.17 8.56
N LYS A 190 17.92 5.98 8.22
CA LYS A 190 17.56 5.69 6.82
C LYS A 190 16.45 4.66 6.66
N VAL A 191 15.59 4.87 5.68
CA VAL A 191 14.80 3.81 5.02
C VAL A 191 15.38 3.54 3.64
N LEU A 192 15.61 2.27 3.32
CA LEU A 192 16.07 1.80 2.02
C LEU A 192 15.06 0.77 1.50
N VAL A 193 14.47 1.06 0.34
CA VAL A 193 13.63 0.12 -0.40
C VAL A 193 14.40 -0.33 -1.63
N GLN A 194 14.50 -1.64 -1.82
CA GLN A 194 15.08 -2.22 -3.01
C GLN A 194 14.10 -3.20 -3.64
N VAL A 195 14.03 -3.18 -4.96
CA VAL A 195 13.10 -4.00 -5.71
C VAL A 195 13.89 -4.88 -6.65
N PHE A 196 13.57 -6.17 -6.66
CA PHE A 196 14.30 -7.18 -7.38
C PHE A 196 13.34 -8.02 -8.20
N LYS A 197 13.82 -8.51 -9.33
CA LYS A 197 13.20 -9.64 -9.98
C LYS A 197 13.45 -10.91 -9.16
N LEU A 198 12.66 -11.96 -9.41
CA LEU A 198 12.77 -13.24 -8.70
C LEU A 198 14.18 -13.87 -8.75
N ASN A 199 14.96 -13.62 -9.80
CA ASN A 199 16.34 -14.10 -9.94
C ASN A 199 17.38 -13.26 -9.16
N GLY A 200 16.97 -12.23 -8.43
CA GLY A 200 17.84 -11.32 -7.66
C GLY A 200 18.38 -10.11 -8.44
N GLU A 201 18.00 -9.94 -9.71
CA GLU A 201 18.36 -8.75 -10.50
C GLU A 201 17.65 -7.51 -9.94
N LEU A 202 18.41 -6.45 -9.63
CA LEU A 202 17.86 -5.19 -9.13
C LEU A 202 17.05 -4.47 -10.22
N ILE A 203 15.80 -4.12 -9.92
CA ILE A 203 14.92 -3.30 -10.75
C ILE A 203 15.06 -1.82 -10.40
N ASP A 204 14.93 -1.51 -9.10
CA ASP A 204 14.94 -0.13 -8.60
C ASP A 204 15.46 -0.06 -7.16
N ARG A 205 15.92 1.13 -6.78
CA ARG A 205 16.32 1.47 -5.42
C ARG A 205 15.80 2.86 -5.07
N TRP A 206 15.22 2.97 -3.89
CA TRP A 206 14.86 4.25 -3.29
C TRP A 206 15.35 4.31 -1.85
N SER A 207 15.74 5.50 -1.39
CA SER A 207 16.01 5.70 0.03
C SER A 207 15.66 7.10 0.49
N LYS A 208 15.30 7.20 1.77
CA LYS A 208 15.10 8.45 2.49
C LYS A 208 16.01 8.47 3.71
N THR A 209 16.70 9.58 3.91
CA THR A 209 17.60 9.79 5.05
C THR A 209 16.96 10.77 6.01
N ALA A 210 17.25 10.61 7.30
CA ALA A 210 16.86 11.57 8.31
C ALA A 210 17.46 12.96 8.02
N TYR A 211 16.63 14.00 8.05
CA TYR A 211 17.09 15.38 8.27
C TYR A 211 17.60 15.55 9.71
#